data_AF-A0AAN8F6F8-F1
#
_entry.id   AF-A0AAN8F6F8-F1
#
_cell.length_a   1.000
_cell.length_b   1.000
_cell.length_c   1.000
_cell.angle_alpha   90.00
_cell.angle_beta   90.00
_cell.angle_gamma   90.00
#
_symmetry.space_group_name_H-M   'P 1'
#
loop_
_entity.id
_entity.type
_entity.pdbx_description
1 polymer ?
#
loop_
_entity_poly.entity_id
_entity_poly.type
_entity_poly.pdbx_seq_one_letter_code
_entity_poly.pdbx_strand_id
1 'polypeptide(L)'
;RNHFVKVDKGVVPMGGTFGEGTTQGMDDLNARCAQYKKDGAQFAKWRCVHKISYNTPSHMALVEVASVLARYASICQQNGLVPIVEPEILPDGPHDLDTCRRTTEIVLSYCYR
;
A
#
# COMPACT_ATOMS: atom_id res chain seq x y z
N ARG A 1 -1.31 8.49 23.32
CA ARG A 1 -0.20 7.80 22.64
C ARG A 1 -0.78 7.22 21.35
N ASN A 2 -0.18 7.47 20.18
CA ASN A 2 -0.66 6.84 18.96
C ASN A 2 -0.33 5.35 19.02
N HIS A 3 -1.36 4.50 18.97
CA HIS A 3 -1.21 3.04 19.01
C HIS A 3 -0.83 2.46 17.64
N PHE A 4 -0.67 3.29 16.61
CA PHE A 4 -0.25 2.88 15.28
C PHE A 4 1.09 3.52 14.90
N VAL A 5 1.87 2.80 14.09
CA VAL A 5 3.15 3.27 13.53
C VAL A 5 3.11 3.19 12.01
N LYS A 6 3.55 4.26 11.34
CA LYS A 6 3.80 4.24 9.89
C LYS A 6 5.13 3.52 9.64
N VAL A 7 5.11 2.49 8.80
CA VAL A 7 6.31 1.66 8.57
C VAL A 7 6.83 1.67 7.13
N ASP A 8 6.05 2.18 6.18
CA ASP A 8 6.55 2.46 4.84
C ASP A 8 7.59 3.60 4.84
N LYS A 9 8.51 3.55 3.87
CA LYS A 9 9.56 4.54 3.62
C LYS A 9 9.24 5.39 2.37
N GLY A 10 7.95 5.51 2.02
CA GLY A 10 7.46 6.37 0.92
C GLY A 10 7.35 5.70 -0.44
N VAL A 11 6.78 6.45 -1.40
CA VAL A 11 6.53 6.01 -2.77
C VAL A 11 7.78 6.26 -3.63
N VAL A 12 8.12 5.31 -4.49
CA VAL A 12 9.19 5.40 -5.48
C VAL A 12 8.65 5.15 -6.89
N PRO A 13 9.20 5.79 -7.93
CA PRO A 13 8.75 5.58 -9.31
C PRO A 13 8.95 4.14 -9.78
N MET A 14 8.01 3.63 -10.57
CA MET A 14 8.10 2.31 -11.21
C MET A 14 8.54 2.45 -12.67
N GLY A 15 9.73 1.96 -12.99
CA GLY A 15 10.26 2.00 -14.36
C GLY A 15 9.36 1.23 -15.35
N GLY A 16 9.20 1.76 -16.56
CA GLY A 16 8.36 1.14 -17.60
C GLY A 16 6.86 1.41 -17.47
N THR A 17 6.45 2.29 -16.55
CA THR A 17 5.04 2.70 -16.34
C THR A 17 4.80 4.17 -16.68
N PHE A 18 3.52 4.56 -16.75
CA PHE A 18 3.11 5.95 -17.03
C PHE A 18 3.06 6.80 -15.74
N GLY A 19 4.20 6.99 -15.09
CA GLY A 19 4.31 7.84 -13.90
C GLY A 19 3.67 7.24 -12.64
N GLU A 20 3.58 5.90 -12.60
CA GLU A 20 3.13 5.13 -11.44
C GLU A 20 4.30 4.87 -10.48
N GLY A 21 3.98 4.42 -9.27
CA GLY A 21 4.98 4.12 -8.25
C GLY A 21 4.60 2.92 -7.40
N THR A 22 5.60 2.32 -6.77
CA THR A 22 5.44 1.36 -5.67
C THR A 22 5.90 2.00 -4.37
N THR A 23 5.70 1.34 -3.24
CA THR A 23 6.08 1.85 -1.93
C THR A 23 7.20 1.00 -1.35
N GLN A 24 8.22 1.64 -0.80
CA GLN A 24 9.39 0.98 -0.22
C GLN A 24 9.31 0.89 1.31
N GLY A 25 10.23 0.13 1.91
CA GLY A 25 10.34 -0.03 3.37
C GLY A 25 10.33 -1.47 3.86
N MET A 26 10.50 -2.44 2.95
CA MET A 26 10.45 -3.88 3.24
C MET A 26 11.74 -4.40 3.88
N ASP A 27 12.88 -3.85 3.46
CA ASP A 27 14.16 -4.05 4.15
C ASP A 27 13.97 -3.70 5.61
N ASP A 28 14.57 -4.48 6.52
CA ASP A 28 14.49 -4.33 7.97
C ASP A 28 13.08 -4.33 8.63
N LEU A 29 12.01 -4.51 7.86
CA LEU A 29 10.63 -4.38 8.36
C LEU A 29 10.32 -5.34 9.50
N ASN A 30 10.79 -6.59 9.43
CA ASN A 30 10.54 -7.58 10.49
C ASN A 30 11.14 -7.13 11.83
N ALA A 31 12.41 -6.73 11.84
CA ALA A 31 13.11 -6.25 13.04
C ALA A 31 12.45 -4.98 13.60
N ARG A 32 12.03 -4.06 12.72
CA ARG A 32 11.32 -2.84 13.11
C ARG A 32 9.96 -3.14 13.72
N CYS A 33 9.15 -4.03 13.12
CA CYS A 33 7.86 -4.43 13.66
C CYS A 33 8.01 -5.05 15.06
N ALA A 34 9.00 -5.92 15.27
CA ALA A 34 9.30 -6.47 16.59
C ALA A 34 9.61 -5.37 17.62
N GLN A 35 10.43 -4.38 17.23
CA GLN A 35 10.77 -3.26 18.10
C GLN A 35 9.56 -2.39 18.42
N TYR A 36 8.78 -1.99 17.40
CA TYR A 36 7.58 -1.19 17.60
C TYR A 36 6.54 -1.89 18.48
N LYS A 37 6.42 -3.22 18.40
CA LYS A 37 5.55 -3.98 19.30
C LYS A 37 6.02 -3.90 20.75
N LYS A 38 7.33 -4.02 21.01
CA LYS A 38 7.91 -3.83 22.36
C LYS A 38 7.68 -2.41 22.88
N ASP A 39 7.72 -1.42 22.00
CA ASP A 39 7.47 -0.02 22.33
C ASP A 39 5.97 0.31 22.50
N GLY A 40 5.09 -0.68 22.30
CA GLY A 40 3.66 -0.60 22.61
C GLY A 40 2.73 -0.35 21.41
N ALA A 41 3.24 -0.33 20.18
CA ALA A 41 2.40 -0.25 18.99
C ALA A 41 1.49 -1.47 18.87
N GLN A 42 0.26 -1.26 18.43
CA GLN A 42 -0.74 -2.30 18.18
C GLN A 42 -1.07 -2.45 16.70
N PHE A 43 -0.92 -1.36 15.94
CA PHE A 43 -1.20 -1.31 14.52
C PHE A 43 0.03 -0.82 13.76
N ALA A 44 0.18 -1.27 12.52
CA ALA A 44 1.09 -0.69 11.55
C ALA A 44 0.27 -0.08 10.41
N LYS A 45 0.83 0.89 9.70
CA LYS A 45 0.25 1.43 8.47
C LYS A 45 1.26 1.42 7.33
N TRP A 46 0.79 1.00 6.16
CA TRP A 46 1.55 1.06 4.92
C TRP A 46 0.66 1.60 3.80
N ARG A 47 1.08 2.72 3.21
CA ARG A 47 0.33 3.42 2.15
C ARG A 47 0.95 3.18 0.78
N CYS A 48 0.19 2.58 -0.12
CA CYS A 48 0.48 2.55 -1.56
C CYS A 48 -0.42 3.54 -2.30
N VAL A 49 -0.06 3.88 -3.54
CA VAL A 49 -0.76 4.91 -4.32
C VAL A 49 -1.00 4.46 -5.75
N HIS A 50 -2.23 4.65 -6.21
CA HIS A 50 -2.64 4.54 -7.61
C HIS A 50 -3.11 5.90 -8.14
N LYS A 51 -2.89 6.14 -9.43
CA LYS A 51 -3.39 7.31 -10.16
C LYS A 51 -4.40 6.85 -11.19
N ILE A 52 -5.47 7.63 -11.36
CA ILE A 52 -6.42 7.41 -12.46
C ILE A 52 -5.99 8.25 -13.66
N SER A 53 -5.77 7.60 -14.79
CA SER A 53 -5.54 8.25 -16.08
C SER A 53 -5.98 7.33 -17.21
N TYR A 54 -5.76 7.73 -18.46
CA TYR A 54 -6.07 6.89 -19.62
C TYR A 54 -5.35 5.53 -19.59
N ASN A 55 -4.13 5.46 -19.04
CA ASN A 55 -3.31 4.24 -19.01
C ASN A 55 -3.06 3.69 -17.59
N THR A 56 -3.67 4.26 -16.54
CA THR A 56 -3.39 3.90 -15.15
C THR A 56 -4.68 3.72 -14.33
N PRO A 57 -4.70 2.81 -13.34
CA PRO A 57 -3.59 1.95 -12.92
C PRO A 57 -3.28 0.82 -13.92
N SER A 58 -2.00 0.60 -14.21
CA SER A 58 -1.59 -0.49 -15.09
C SER A 58 -1.68 -1.84 -14.38
N HIS A 59 -1.72 -2.93 -15.16
CA HIS A 59 -1.67 -4.28 -14.59
C HIS A 59 -0.44 -4.50 -13.71
N MET A 60 0.72 -3.95 -14.12
CA MET A 60 1.97 -4.04 -13.35
C MET A 60 1.83 -3.36 -11.99
N ALA A 61 1.28 -2.13 -11.95
CA ALA A 61 1.06 -1.42 -10.70
C ALA A 61 0.07 -2.14 -9.79
N LEU A 62 -1.01 -2.70 -10.33
CA LEU A 62 -2.00 -3.47 -9.57
C LEU A 62 -1.38 -4.71 -8.89
N VAL A 63 -0.57 -5.47 -9.63
CA VAL A 63 0.09 -6.68 -9.10
C VAL A 63 1.15 -6.31 -8.05
N GLU A 64 1.97 -5.30 -8.34
CA GLU A 64 3.07 -4.90 -7.45
C GLU A 64 2.53 -4.34 -6.12
N VAL A 65 1.55 -3.43 -6.16
CA VAL A 65 0.96 -2.84 -4.96
C VAL A 65 0.30 -3.91 -4.09
N ALA A 66 -0.45 -4.84 -4.69
CA ALA A 66 -1.06 -5.96 -3.97
C ALA A 66 0.00 -6.85 -3.31
N SER A 67 1.07 -7.20 -4.04
CA SER A 67 2.18 -8.01 -3.54
C SER A 67 2.89 -7.36 -2.35
N VAL A 68 3.23 -6.07 -2.46
CA VAL A 68 3.89 -5.31 -1.38
C VAL A 68 3.01 -5.25 -0.13
N LEU A 69 1.72 -4.93 -0.29
CA LEU A 69 0.78 -4.83 0.84
C LEU A 69 0.57 -6.19 1.52
N ALA A 70 0.47 -7.28 0.75
CA ALA A 70 0.35 -8.63 1.31
C ALA A 70 1.61 -9.05 2.10
N ARG A 71 2.80 -8.78 1.57
CA ARG A 71 4.08 -9.06 2.26
C ARG A 71 4.21 -8.23 3.54
N TYR A 72 3.90 -6.95 3.47
CA TYR A 72 3.87 -6.05 4.64
C TYR A 72 2.91 -6.57 5.71
N ALA A 73 1.69 -6.94 5.32
CA ALA A 73 0.66 -7.43 6.23
C ALA A 73 1.11 -8.72 6.94
N SER A 74 1.69 -9.66 6.20
CA SER A 74 2.24 -10.91 6.74
C SER A 74 3.31 -10.64 7.81
N ILE A 75 4.28 -9.76 7.52
CA ILE A 75 5.35 -9.42 8.48
C ILE A 75 4.79 -8.73 9.74
N CYS A 76 3.78 -7.87 9.60
CA CYS A 76 3.14 -7.23 10.74
C CYS A 76 2.45 -8.24 11.65
N GLN A 77 1.66 -9.16 11.06
CA GLN A 77 0.95 -10.18 11.81
C GLN A 77 1.91 -11.12 12.55
N GLN A 78 3.02 -11.51 11.93
CA GLN A 78 4.08 -12.31 12.58
C GLN A 78 4.67 -11.64 13.83
N ASN A 79 4.62 -10.31 13.90
CA ASN A 79 5.14 -9.52 15.02
C ASN A 79 4.03 -9.00 15.95
N GLY A 80 2.78 -9.47 15.79
CA GLY A 80 1.65 -9.08 16.63
C GLY A 80 1.17 -7.65 16.41
N LEU A 81 1.43 -7.07 15.24
CA LEU A 81 0.86 -5.79 14.80
C LEU A 81 -0.28 -6.04 13.82
N VAL A 82 -1.40 -5.35 14.01
CA VAL A 82 -2.51 -5.37 13.05
C VAL A 82 -2.14 -4.47 11.86
N PRO A 83 -2.07 -5.00 10.62
CA PRO A 83 -1.71 -4.20 9.46
C PRO A 83 -2.90 -3.41 8.92
N ILE A 84 -2.72 -2.11 8.74
CA ILE A 84 -3.63 -1.25 7.97
C ILE A 84 -3.15 -1.25 6.52
N VAL A 85 -3.92 -1.93 5.67
CA VAL A 85 -3.68 -2.05 4.23
C VAL A 85 -4.31 -0.84 3.53
N GLU A 86 -3.50 0.07 2.99
CA GLU A 86 -3.97 1.36 2.45
C GLU A 86 -3.55 1.51 0.96
N PRO A 87 -4.29 0.88 0.02
CA PRO A 87 -4.10 1.07 -1.41
C PRO A 87 -4.86 2.33 -1.87
N GLU A 88 -4.29 3.51 -1.63
CA GLU A 88 -4.96 4.78 -1.92
C GLU A 88 -5.07 5.02 -3.44
N ILE A 89 -6.25 5.46 -3.87
CA ILE A 89 -6.48 5.95 -5.23
C ILE A 89 -6.54 7.47 -5.16
N LEU A 90 -5.62 8.14 -5.84
CA LEU A 90 -5.57 9.61 -5.83
C LEU A 90 -6.78 10.21 -6.56
N PRO A 91 -7.34 11.31 -6.04
CA PRO A 91 -8.46 12.01 -6.67
C PRO A 91 -8.03 12.87 -7.86
N ASP A 92 -6.73 12.99 -8.13
CA ASP A 92 -6.20 13.83 -9.21
C ASP A 92 -6.71 13.40 -10.59
N GLY A 93 -7.09 14.39 -11.41
CA GLY A 93 -7.49 14.21 -12.81
C GLY A 93 -8.98 14.45 -13.06
N PRO A 94 -9.41 14.47 -14.33
CA PRO A 94 -10.76 14.86 -14.73
C PRO A 94 -11.75 13.67 -14.77
N HIS A 95 -11.52 12.62 -14.00
CA HIS A 95 -12.36 11.42 -14.01
C HIS A 95 -13.67 11.62 -13.24
N ASP A 96 -14.70 10.88 -13.61
CA ASP A 96 -15.99 10.89 -12.93
C ASP A 96 -16.07 9.88 -11.77
N LEU A 97 -17.19 9.93 -11.04
CA LEU A 97 -17.45 9.04 -9.91
C LEU A 97 -17.46 7.56 -10.30
N ASP A 98 -18.03 7.23 -11.47
CA ASP A 98 -18.11 5.86 -11.96
C ASP A 98 -16.74 5.28 -12.31
N THR A 99 -15.83 6.10 -12.82
CA THR A 99 -14.44 5.70 -13.06
C THR A 99 -13.72 5.46 -11.74
N CYS A 100 -13.84 6.36 -10.77
CA CYS A 100 -13.27 6.17 -9.42
C CYS A 100 -13.78 4.89 -8.75
N ARG A 101 -15.09 4.62 -8.82
CA ARG A 101 -15.70 3.39 -8.29
C ARG A 101 -15.11 2.15 -8.95
N ARG A 102 -15.09 2.09 -10.29
CA ARG A 102 -14.55 0.92 -11.03
C ARG A 102 -13.07 0.69 -10.71
N THR A 103 -12.27 1.75 -10.67
CA THR A 103 -10.86 1.63 -10.28
C THR A 103 -10.71 1.10 -8.87
N THR A 104 -11.55 1.56 -7.94
CA THR A 104 -11.57 1.09 -6.54
C THR A 104 -11.89 -0.40 -6.44
N GLU A 105 -12.95 -0.86 -7.13
CA GLU A 105 -13.32 -2.27 -7.19
C GLU A 105 -12.17 -3.13 -7.73
N ILE A 106 -11.51 -2.69 -8.79
CA ILE A 106 -10.36 -3.38 -9.38
C ILE A 106 -9.20 -3.44 -8.38
N VAL A 107 -8.76 -2.31 -7.84
CA VAL A 107 -7.61 -2.25 -6.91
C VAL A 107 -7.85 -3.13 -5.68
N LEU A 108 -9.04 -3.05 -5.08
CA LEU A 108 -9.40 -3.88 -3.92
C LEU A 108 -9.47 -5.37 -4.29
N SER A 109 -10.01 -5.70 -5.47
CA SER A 109 -10.03 -7.09 -5.94
C SER A 109 -8.63 -7.68 -6.07
N TYR A 110 -7.60 -6.88 -6.38
CA TYR A 110 -6.21 -7.34 -6.43
C TYR A 110 -5.60 -7.52 -5.05
N CYS A 111 -5.95 -6.67 -4.08
CA CYS A 111 -5.43 -6.75 -2.72
C CYS A 111 -5.94 -7.96 -1.92
N TYR A 112 -7.14 -8.47 -2.24
CA TYR A 112 -7.83 -9.53 -1.50
C TYR A 112 -8.14 -10.77 -2.33
N ARG A 113 -7.33 -11.05 -3.36
CA ARG A 113 -7.45 -12.26 -4.19
C ARG A 113 -7.28 -13.56 -3.41
#